data_AF-A0A383DVH7-F1
#
_entry.id   AF-A0A383DVH7-F1
#
_cell.length_a   1.000
_cell.length_b   1.000
_cell.length_c   1.000
_cell.angle_alpha   90.00
_cell.angle_beta   90.00
_cell.angle_gamma   90.00
#
_symmetry.space_group_name_H-M   'P 1'
#
loop_
_entity.id
_entity.type
_entity.pdbx_description
1 polymer ?
#
loop_
_entity_poly.entity_id
_entity_poly.type
_entity_poly.pdbx_seq_one_letter_code
_entity_poly.pdbx_strand_id
1 'polypeptide(L)'
;WRPHFVRVGDGKGGWKLKETKYQILHGQKKGWTCGFGVMQMDNGEMALLGTVNPKKSLWYGGGDGERTIIAFSKDGAATWSAFREISPVFKNANDARPMLLAYLGKGRLTYKSGWITGQRHFSKDYGRTWGKPVPDAHVANGTGIGSEGNPLVEVDKDGTVHIAEVGYNNGGPGLGYDVRKGSKAYFRWSHDGGRTWTDEVSPRNWIWKDSASGKTWSRSISEGSLVRAKNGWL
;
A
#
# COMPACT_ATOMS: atom_id res chain seq x y z
N TRP A 1 -1.45 -5.15 -25.19
CA TRP A 1 -2.36 -5.97 -24.38
C TRP A 1 -2.29 -7.43 -24.80
N ARG A 2 -2.38 -8.37 -23.84
CA ARG A 2 -2.41 -9.82 -24.05
C ARG A 2 -3.62 -10.42 -23.32
N PRO A 3 -4.29 -11.46 -23.85
CA PRO A 3 -5.41 -12.13 -23.18
C PRO A 3 -5.03 -12.66 -21.80
N HIS A 4 -5.97 -12.61 -20.85
CA HIS A 4 -5.82 -13.16 -19.50
C HIS A 4 -7.18 -13.43 -18.86
N PHE A 5 -7.19 -14.08 -17.69
CA PHE A 5 -8.40 -14.39 -16.93
C PHE A 5 -8.18 -14.05 -15.47
N VAL A 6 -9.18 -13.43 -14.84
CA VAL A 6 -9.20 -13.21 -13.38
C VAL A 6 -10.33 -14.02 -12.75
N ARG A 7 -10.07 -14.58 -11.57
CA ARG A 7 -11.11 -15.22 -10.75
C ARG A 7 -11.93 -14.13 -10.07
N VAL A 8 -13.25 -14.19 -10.25
CA VAL A 8 -14.21 -13.29 -9.61
C VAL A 8 -15.16 -14.14 -8.78
N GLY A 9 -15.37 -13.78 -7.52
CA GLY A 9 -16.31 -14.48 -6.65
C GLY A 9 -17.73 -14.38 -7.22
N ASP A 10 -18.49 -15.48 -7.17
CA ASP A 10 -19.87 -15.51 -7.67
C ASP A 10 -20.92 -15.06 -6.63
N GLY A 11 -20.47 -14.67 -5.43
CA GLY A 11 -21.32 -14.28 -4.31
C GLY A 11 -21.99 -15.44 -3.58
N LYS A 12 -21.69 -16.70 -3.95
CA LYS A 12 -22.25 -17.93 -3.38
C LYS A 12 -21.17 -18.90 -2.88
N GLY A 13 -19.97 -18.39 -2.63
CA GLY A 13 -18.81 -19.19 -2.20
C GLY A 13 -18.05 -19.86 -3.35
N GLY A 14 -18.44 -19.62 -4.61
CA GLY A 14 -17.77 -20.10 -5.80
C GLY A 14 -17.00 -19.01 -6.55
N TRP A 15 -16.41 -19.39 -7.69
CA TRP A 15 -15.62 -18.50 -8.55
C TRP A 15 -16.02 -18.66 -10.01
N LYS A 16 -15.98 -17.55 -10.75
CA LYS A 16 -16.05 -17.54 -12.22
C LYS A 16 -14.77 -16.96 -12.79
N LEU A 17 -14.36 -17.46 -13.95
CA LEU A 17 -13.30 -16.83 -14.74
C LEU A 17 -13.90 -15.71 -15.57
N LYS A 18 -13.35 -14.50 -15.40
CA LYS A 18 -13.68 -13.35 -16.23
C LYS A 18 -12.53 -13.09 -17.18
N GLU A 19 -12.83 -13.10 -18.48
CA GLU A 19 -11.89 -12.67 -19.51
C GLU A 19 -11.44 -11.23 -19.25
N THR A 20 -10.15 -11.02 -19.39
CA THR A 20 -9.51 -9.72 -19.23
C THR A 20 -8.28 -9.65 -20.13
N LYS A 21 -7.56 -8.54 -20.04
CA LYS A 21 -6.28 -8.33 -20.71
C LYS A 21 -5.27 -7.79 -19.71
N TYR A 22 -4.01 -8.11 -19.93
CA TYR A 22 -2.91 -7.48 -19.22
C TYR A 22 -1.94 -6.82 -20.20
N GLN A 23 -1.17 -5.88 -19.69
CA GLN A 23 -0.05 -5.28 -20.39
C GLN A 23 1.19 -5.40 -19.52
N ILE A 24 2.34 -5.55 -20.17
CA ILE A 24 3.63 -5.54 -19.49
C ILE A 24 4.18 -4.12 -19.64
N LEU A 25 4.42 -3.46 -18.51
CA LEU A 25 5.07 -2.17 -18.47
C LEU A 25 6.56 -2.39 -18.20
N HIS A 26 7.40 -1.85 -19.06
CA HIS A 26 8.85 -1.97 -18.92
C HIS A 26 9.39 -0.76 -18.15
N GLY A 27 10.24 -1.01 -17.15
CA GLY A 27 10.97 0.04 -16.46
C GLY A 27 11.96 0.75 -17.38
N GLN A 28 12.29 2.00 -17.08
CA GLN A 28 13.18 2.83 -17.92
C GLN A 28 14.67 2.59 -17.70
N LYS A 29 15.05 1.91 -16.62
CA LYS A 29 16.44 1.65 -16.23
C LYS A 29 16.64 0.15 -16.01
N LYS A 30 17.88 -0.32 -16.19
CA LYS A 30 18.29 -1.67 -15.77
C LYS A 30 18.01 -1.83 -14.27
N GLY A 31 17.44 -2.96 -13.88
CA GLY A 31 16.95 -3.20 -12.52
C GLY A 31 15.56 -3.82 -12.54
N TRP A 32 14.92 -3.91 -11.37
CA TRP A 32 13.52 -4.32 -11.28
C TRP A 32 12.62 -3.12 -11.06
N THR A 33 11.39 -3.24 -11.56
CA THR A 33 10.30 -2.29 -11.37
C THR A 33 9.09 -3.07 -10.90
N CYS A 34 8.38 -2.58 -9.89
CA CYS A 34 7.16 -3.19 -9.39
C CYS A 34 6.09 -2.12 -9.16
N GLY A 35 4.86 -2.39 -9.60
CA GLY A 35 3.71 -1.55 -9.29
C GLY A 35 3.18 -1.86 -7.88
N PHE A 36 2.84 -0.82 -7.12
CA PHE A 36 2.29 -0.95 -5.77
C PHE A 36 0.86 -0.41 -5.66
N GLY A 37 0.45 0.52 -6.52
CA GLY A 37 -0.90 1.05 -6.48
C GLY A 37 -1.30 1.72 -7.78
N VAL A 38 -2.57 1.61 -8.14
CA VAL A 38 -3.18 2.28 -9.29
C VAL A 38 -4.47 2.95 -8.84
N MET A 39 -4.67 4.21 -9.24
CA MET A 39 -5.87 4.99 -8.90
C MET A 39 -6.38 5.75 -10.11
N GLN A 40 -7.70 5.70 -10.34
CA GLN A 40 -8.39 6.62 -11.24
C GLN A 40 -8.75 7.89 -10.46
N MET A 41 -8.58 9.06 -11.09
CA MET A 41 -8.80 10.37 -10.49
C MET A 41 -9.98 11.10 -11.13
N ASP A 42 -10.49 12.17 -10.50
CA ASP A 42 -11.65 12.94 -10.99
C ASP A 42 -11.41 13.69 -12.31
N ASN A 43 -10.16 13.90 -12.71
CA ASN A 43 -9.82 14.47 -14.02
C ASN A 43 -9.82 13.43 -15.16
N GLY A 44 -10.25 12.20 -14.90
CA GLY A 44 -10.29 11.11 -15.88
C GLY A 44 -8.96 10.38 -16.10
N GLU A 45 -7.85 10.88 -15.56
CA GLU A 45 -6.56 10.22 -15.65
C GLU A 45 -6.40 9.11 -14.60
N MET A 46 -5.44 8.22 -14.84
CA MET A 46 -4.99 7.21 -13.90
C MET A 46 -3.56 7.48 -13.47
N ALA A 47 -3.26 7.26 -12.19
CA ALA A 47 -1.91 7.27 -11.65
C ALA A 47 -1.49 5.84 -11.28
N LEU A 48 -0.30 5.43 -11.72
CA LEU A 48 0.35 4.19 -11.32
C LEU A 48 1.59 4.53 -10.50
N LEU A 49 1.57 4.15 -9.23
CA LEU A 49 2.68 4.27 -8.30
C LEU A 49 3.42 2.94 -8.21
N GLY A 50 4.74 3.00 -8.21
CA GLY A 50 5.59 1.81 -8.13
C GLY A 50 6.96 2.13 -7.60
N THR A 51 7.79 1.10 -7.49
CA THR A 51 9.19 1.23 -7.10
C THR A 51 10.11 0.79 -8.22
N VAL A 52 11.30 1.39 -8.27
CA VAL A 52 12.44 0.90 -9.04
C VAL A 52 13.60 0.67 -8.11
N ASN A 53 14.37 -0.39 -8.36
CA ASN A 53 15.70 -0.53 -7.80
C ASN A 53 16.72 -0.72 -8.92
N PRO A 54 17.59 0.28 -9.19
CA PRO A 54 18.47 0.28 -10.34
C PRO A 54 19.64 -0.70 -10.25
N LYS A 55 19.94 -1.26 -9.06
CA LYS A 55 21.12 -2.13 -8.84
C LYS A 55 20.85 -3.41 -8.03
N LYS A 56 19.60 -3.86 -7.86
CA LYS A 56 19.25 -4.98 -6.94
C LYS A 56 18.41 -6.08 -7.60
N SER A 57 18.28 -7.23 -6.92
CA SER A 57 17.18 -8.20 -7.07
C SER A 57 16.11 -7.96 -5.97
N LEU A 58 14.87 -8.42 -6.17
CA LEU A 58 13.71 -8.07 -5.33
C LEU A 58 13.90 -8.31 -3.79
N TRP A 59 14.80 -9.20 -3.36
CA TRP A 59 14.67 -9.85 -2.05
C TRP A 59 15.89 -9.82 -1.11
N TYR A 60 17.08 -9.32 -1.51
CA TYR A 60 18.31 -9.45 -0.69
C TYR A 60 19.06 -8.12 -0.49
N GLY A 61 19.27 -7.74 0.77
CA GLY A 61 19.67 -6.40 1.25
C GLY A 61 21.09 -5.93 0.92
N GLY A 62 21.34 -5.56 -0.34
CA GLY A 62 22.45 -4.69 -0.74
C GLY A 62 22.12 -3.93 -2.02
N GLY A 63 22.36 -2.62 -2.08
CA GLY A 63 22.11 -1.76 -3.25
C GLY A 63 21.87 -0.30 -2.86
N ASP A 64 21.73 0.59 -3.85
CA ASP A 64 21.55 2.05 -3.65
C ASP A 64 20.16 2.42 -3.04
N GLY A 65 19.33 1.42 -2.77
CA GLY A 65 17.98 1.56 -2.23
C GLY A 65 16.88 1.59 -3.30
N GLU A 66 15.66 1.31 -2.88
CA GLU A 66 14.45 1.50 -3.66
C GLU A 66 14.22 2.99 -3.94
N ARG A 67 13.48 3.31 -5.01
CA ARG A 67 13.04 4.65 -5.37
C ARG A 67 11.58 4.61 -5.78
N THR A 68 10.79 5.57 -5.31
CA THR A 68 9.39 5.73 -5.72
C THR A 68 9.34 6.29 -7.14
N ILE A 69 8.58 5.65 -8.02
CA ILE A 69 8.27 6.10 -9.37
C ILE A 69 6.76 6.24 -9.57
N ILE A 70 6.36 7.12 -10.48
CA ILE A 70 4.97 7.32 -10.88
C ILE A 70 4.86 7.42 -12.40
N ALA A 71 3.78 6.88 -12.98
CA ALA A 71 3.39 7.08 -14.36
C ALA A 71 1.89 7.42 -14.43
N PHE A 72 1.48 8.06 -15.52
CA PHE A 72 0.11 8.49 -15.75
C PHE A 72 -0.46 7.94 -17.05
N SER A 73 -1.75 7.69 -17.06
CA SER A 73 -2.52 7.37 -18.26
C SER A 73 -3.67 8.35 -18.42
N LYS A 74 -3.93 8.76 -19.67
CA LYS A 74 -5.04 9.66 -20.04
C LYS A 74 -6.17 8.96 -20.78
N ASP A 75 -6.01 7.67 -21.03
CA ASP A 75 -6.80 6.88 -21.98
C ASP A 75 -7.23 5.54 -21.37
N GLY A 76 -7.55 5.53 -20.07
CA GLY A 76 -8.06 4.34 -19.39
C GLY A 76 -7.03 3.21 -19.31
N ALA A 77 -5.78 3.56 -19.03
CA ALA A 77 -4.62 2.66 -19.01
C ALA A 77 -4.23 2.06 -20.37
N ALA A 78 -4.76 2.54 -21.50
CA ALA A 78 -4.36 2.03 -22.82
C ALA A 78 -2.89 2.35 -23.14
N THR A 79 -2.43 3.54 -22.75
CA THR A 79 -1.03 3.96 -22.79
C THR A 79 -0.61 4.61 -21.47
N TRP A 80 0.70 4.64 -21.23
CA TRP A 80 1.29 5.22 -20.02
C TRP A 80 2.41 6.19 -20.39
N SER A 81 2.52 7.27 -19.63
CA SER A 81 3.69 8.14 -19.65
C SER A 81 4.94 7.37 -19.22
N ALA A 82 6.11 7.94 -19.52
CA ALA A 82 7.35 7.54 -18.89
C ALA A 82 7.21 7.52 -17.36
N PHE A 83 7.85 6.54 -16.71
CA PHE A 83 7.98 6.53 -15.26
C PHE A 83 8.90 7.67 -14.82
N ARG A 84 8.42 8.49 -13.88
CA ARG A 84 9.18 9.56 -13.25
C ARG A 84 9.47 9.20 -11.80
N GLU A 85 10.73 9.34 -11.38
CA GLU A 85 11.13 9.22 -9.97
C GLU A 85 10.60 10.41 -9.16
N ILE A 86 9.96 10.15 -8.01
CA ILE A 86 9.37 11.18 -7.14
C ILE A 86 9.86 11.11 -5.69
N SER A 87 10.56 10.03 -5.29
CA SER A 87 11.15 9.94 -3.97
C SER A 87 12.39 10.83 -3.83
N PRO A 88 12.64 11.44 -2.67
CA PRO A 88 14.00 11.84 -2.32
C PRO A 88 14.91 10.61 -2.22
N VAL A 89 16.23 10.79 -2.34
CA VAL A 89 17.19 9.71 -2.05
C VAL A 89 17.13 9.41 -0.55
N PHE A 90 16.62 8.23 -0.19
CA PHE A 90 16.53 7.81 1.20
C PHE A 90 17.83 7.18 1.70
N LYS A 91 18.14 7.39 2.99
CA LYS A 91 19.32 6.79 3.64
C LYS A 91 19.19 5.28 3.79
N ASN A 92 17.98 4.78 4.09
CA ASN A 92 17.73 3.33 4.15
C ASN A 92 17.07 2.84 2.86
N ALA A 93 17.50 1.66 2.42
CA ALA A 93 17.10 1.09 1.14
C ALA A 93 15.59 0.85 0.98
N ASN A 94 14.82 0.73 2.07
CA ASN A 94 13.39 0.40 2.03
C ASN A 94 12.48 1.61 2.28
N ASP A 95 13.00 2.77 2.68
CA ASP A 95 12.16 3.92 3.08
C ASP A 95 11.43 4.57 1.89
N ALA A 96 11.89 4.27 0.66
CA ALA A 96 11.30 4.75 -0.58
C ALA A 96 10.19 3.84 -1.14
N ARG A 97 9.93 2.68 -0.54
CA ARG A 97 8.92 1.76 -1.06
C ARG A 97 7.54 2.40 -0.99
N PRO A 98 6.84 2.63 -2.09
CA PRO A 98 5.61 3.40 -2.07
C PRO A 98 4.40 2.50 -1.92
N MET A 99 3.97 2.32 -0.68
CA MET A 99 2.83 1.52 -0.29
C MET A 99 1.56 2.38 -0.20
N LEU A 100 0.37 1.76 -0.27
CA LEU A 100 -0.93 2.39 -0.01
C LEU A 100 -1.17 3.72 -0.75
N LEU A 101 -1.08 3.74 -2.09
CA LEU A 101 -1.56 4.88 -2.88
C LEU A 101 -3.06 5.07 -2.64
N ALA A 102 -3.50 6.31 -2.40
CA ALA A 102 -4.89 6.67 -2.20
C ALA A 102 -5.25 7.98 -2.88
N TYR A 103 -6.41 8.02 -3.54
CA TYR A 103 -6.98 9.22 -4.11
C TYR A 103 -8.05 9.80 -3.18
N LEU A 104 -7.89 11.08 -2.84
CA LEU A 104 -8.69 11.78 -1.82
C LEU A 104 -9.68 12.78 -2.44
N GLY A 105 -9.84 12.77 -3.77
CA GLY A 105 -10.68 13.75 -4.49
C GLY A 105 -10.03 15.12 -4.68
N LYS A 106 -10.49 15.87 -5.70
CA LYS A 106 -10.08 17.26 -5.97
C LYS A 106 -8.57 17.40 -6.18
N GLY A 107 -8.00 16.52 -7.01
CA GLY A 107 -6.57 16.48 -7.29
C GLY A 107 -5.66 16.01 -6.14
N ARG A 108 -6.21 15.59 -4.99
CA ARG A 108 -5.40 15.16 -3.84
C ARG A 108 -5.07 13.67 -3.92
N LEU A 109 -3.78 13.35 -3.77
CA LEU A 109 -3.28 11.98 -3.60
C LEU A 109 -2.46 11.90 -2.31
N THR A 110 -2.45 10.73 -1.70
CA THR A 110 -1.48 10.37 -0.66
C THR A 110 -0.92 8.98 -0.91
N TYR A 111 0.29 8.73 -0.45
CA TYR A 111 0.84 7.38 -0.34
C TYR A 111 1.75 7.28 0.88
N LYS A 112 1.92 6.05 1.37
CA LYS A 112 2.88 5.73 2.43
C LYS A 112 4.19 5.28 1.81
N SER A 113 5.33 5.78 2.27
CA SER A 113 6.63 5.22 1.90
C SER A 113 7.29 4.51 3.07
N GLY A 114 7.99 3.40 2.82
CA GLY A 114 8.73 2.68 3.84
C GLY A 114 7.84 1.84 4.76
N TRP A 115 8.43 0.79 5.35
CA TRP A 115 7.70 -0.27 6.04
C TRP A 115 7.09 0.17 7.39
N ILE A 116 7.68 -0.23 8.53
CA ILE A 116 7.10 0.06 9.86
C ILE A 116 7.31 1.53 10.27
N THR A 117 8.48 2.10 9.99
CA THR A 117 8.82 3.51 10.31
C THR A 117 8.58 4.43 9.11
N GLY A 118 7.48 4.18 8.40
CA GLY A 118 7.19 4.84 7.14
C GLY A 118 6.91 6.34 7.26
N GLN A 119 6.70 6.97 6.11
CA GLN A 119 6.32 8.36 5.97
C GLN A 119 5.08 8.47 5.09
N ARG A 120 4.27 9.50 5.29
CA ARG A 120 3.13 9.82 4.43
C ARG A 120 3.46 11.01 3.55
N HIS A 121 3.18 10.86 2.26
CA HIS A 121 3.39 11.88 1.24
C HIS A 121 2.05 12.41 0.77
N PHE A 122 2.00 13.70 0.43
CA PHE A 122 0.78 14.35 -0.01
C PHE A 122 1.02 15.17 -1.28
N SER A 123 0.12 15.00 -2.23
CA SER A 123 0.01 15.81 -3.45
C SER A 123 -1.32 16.54 -3.47
N LYS A 124 -1.33 17.74 -4.07
CA LYS A 124 -2.54 18.57 -4.30
C LYS A 124 -2.82 18.78 -5.79
N ASP A 125 -2.03 18.16 -6.65
CA ASP A 125 -1.98 18.40 -8.08
C ASP A 125 -1.90 17.07 -8.82
N TYR A 126 -2.75 16.10 -8.50
CA TYR A 126 -2.83 14.83 -9.21
C TYR A 126 -1.49 14.07 -9.27
N GLY A 127 -0.65 14.19 -8.24
CA GLY A 127 0.62 13.49 -8.12
C GLY A 127 1.75 14.11 -8.94
N ARG A 128 1.58 15.31 -9.49
CA ARG A 128 2.63 16.00 -10.26
C ARG A 128 3.72 16.54 -9.32
N THR A 129 3.36 16.99 -8.14
CA THR A 129 4.29 17.40 -7.08
C THR A 129 3.89 16.81 -5.74
N TRP A 130 4.89 16.68 -4.86
CA TRP A 130 4.75 16.08 -3.54
C TRP A 130 5.37 17.02 -2.51
N GLY A 131 4.63 17.31 -1.45
CA GLY A 131 5.12 18.13 -0.34
C GLY A 131 6.13 17.39 0.53
N LYS A 132 6.60 18.06 1.59
CA LYS A 132 7.46 17.45 2.60
C LYS A 132 6.73 16.24 3.23
N PRO A 133 7.36 15.06 3.33
CA PRO A 133 6.75 13.92 3.99
C PRO A 133 6.52 14.16 5.48
N VAL A 134 5.46 13.56 6.00
CA VAL A 134 5.14 13.54 7.43
C VAL A 134 5.47 12.14 7.98
N PRO A 135 6.11 12.02 9.16
CA PRO A 135 6.28 10.71 9.80
C PRO A 135 4.94 10.00 9.98
N ASP A 136 4.91 8.69 9.77
CA ASP A 136 3.69 7.93 10.04
C ASP A 136 3.40 7.87 11.55
N ALA A 137 2.12 7.79 11.92
CA ALA A 137 1.73 7.76 13.32
C ALA A 137 2.18 6.47 14.00
N HIS A 138 2.68 6.62 15.22
CA HIS A 138 2.98 5.52 16.14
C HIS A 138 1.71 4.72 16.46
N VAL A 139 1.90 3.46 16.87
CA VAL A 139 0.85 2.59 17.41
C VAL A 139 1.23 2.21 18.85
N ALA A 140 0.30 1.63 19.61
CA ALA A 140 0.49 1.33 21.03
C ALA A 140 1.73 0.46 21.33
N ASN A 141 2.23 -0.32 20.36
CA ASN A 141 3.48 -1.09 20.50
C ASN A 141 4.71 -0.45 19.84
N GLY A 142 4.69 0.86 19.56
CA GLY A 142 5.86 1.68 19.27
C GLY A 142 5.93 2.21 17.84
N THR A 143 6.73 1.57 17.00
CA THR A 143 7.40 2.21 15.85
C THR A 143 6.52 2.58 14.65
N GLY A 144 5.29 2.09 14.56
CA GLY A 144 4.35 2.32 13.45
C GLY A 144 3.74 1.01 12.93
N ILE A 145 3.09 1.05 11.76
CA ILE A 145 2.54 -0.14 11.10
C ILE A 145 3.21 -0.34 9.73
N GLY A 146 3.57 -1.57 9.36
CA GLY A 146 3.81 -1.93 7.97
C GLY A 146 2.49 -2.19 7.28
N SER A 147 2.29 -1.66 6.08
CA SER A 147 1.02 -1.81 5.34
C SER A 147 1.27 -1.84 3.84
N GLU A 148 0.70 -2.81 3.15
CA GLU A 148 0.61 -2.87 1.68
C GLU A 148 -0.83 -3.12 1.25
N GLY A 149 -1.15 -2.89 -0.03
CA GLY A 149 -2.51 -2.99 -0.58
C GLY A 149 -3.14 -1.62 -0.86
N ASN A 150 -4.46 -1.54 -0.72
CA ASN A 150 -5.25 -0.34 -0.97
C ASN A 150 -6.06 0.04 0.29
N PRO A 151 -5.89 1.26 0.83
CA PRO A 151 -6.73 1.71 1.92
C PRO A 151 -8.15 1.99 1.41
N LEU A 152 -9.12 1.91 2.31
CA LEU A 152 -10.47 2.41 2.04
C LEU A 152 -10.42 3.93 2.15
N VAL A 153 -10.96 4.63 1.16
CA VAL A 153 -11.17 6.08 1.21
C VAL A 153 -12.66 6.37 1.14
N GLU A 154 -13.14 7.17 2.08
CA GLU A 154 -14.52 7.66 2.10
C GLU A 154 -14.53 9.18 2.16
N VAL A 155 -15.54 9.78 1.54
CA VAL A 155 -15.70 11.23 1.51
C VAL A 155 -17.11 11.57 1.94
N ASP A 156 -17.22 12.31 3.05
CA ASP A 156 -18.49 12.79 3.56
C ASP A 156 -19.07 13.88 2.65
N LYS A 157 -20.36 14.18 2.84
CA LYS A 157 -21.08 15.20 2.05
C LYS A 157 -20.45 16.60 2.17
N ASP A 158 -19.83 16.90 3.30
CA ASP A 158 -19.12 18.16 3.55
C ASP A 158 -17.70 18.18 2.94
N GLY A 159 -17.24 17.05 2.39
CA GLY A 159 -15.92 16.89 1.80
C GLY A 159 -14.83 16.41 2.77
N THR A 160 -15.19 16.06 4.02
CA THR A 160 -14.29 15.40 4.96
C THR A 160 -13.84 14.06 4.40
N VAL A 161 -12.54 13.76 4.51
CA VAL A 161 -11.95 12.55 3.93
C VAL A 161 -11.53 11.60 5.04
N HIS A 162 -12.10 10.40 4.98
CA HIS A 162 -11.75 9.29 5.86
C HIS A 162 -10.87 8.29 5.14
N ILE A 163 -9.84 7.79 5.84
CA ILE A 163 -8.99 6.71 5.35
C ILE A 163 -8.99 5.61 6.41
N ALA A 164 -9.33 4.38 6.01
CA ALA A 164 -9.05 3.20 6.83
C ALA A 164 -7.92 2.38 6.20
N GLU A 165 -7.01 1.89 7.03
CA GLU A 165 -5.94 1.00 6.58
C GLU A 165 -5.76 -0.19 7.52
N VAL A 166 -5.31 -1.30 6.94
CA VAL A 166 -4.84 -2.49 7.66
C VAL A 166 -3.32 -2.53 7.59
N GLY A 167 -2.69 -2.95 8.68
CA GLY A 167 -1.26 -3.18 8.71
C GLY A 167 -0.86 -4.09 9.85
N TYR A 168 0.44 -4.22 10.07
CA TYR A 168 0.98 -5.01 11.15
C TYR A 168 2.23 -4.39 11.77
N ASN A 169 2.55 -4.82 12.98
CA ASN A 169 3.86 -4.56 13.58
C ASN A 169 4.41 -5.87 14.19
N ASN A 170 5.73 -6.02 14.21
CA ASN A 170 6.44 -7.20 14.75
C ASN A 170 6.67 -7.15 16.27
N GLY A 171 5.84 -6.42 17.02
CA GLY A 171 5.87 -6.49 18.49
C GLY A 171 7.10 -5.87 19.17
N GLY A 172 7.83 -4.98 18.47
CA GLY A 172 8.97 -4.23 19.00
C GLY A 172 10.18 -4.20 18.05
N PRO A 173 11.11 -3.25 18.21
CA PRO A 173 12.31 -3.16 17.38
C PRO A 173 13.28 -4.33 17.63
N GLY A 174 13.93 -4.81 16.57
CA GLY A 174 15.23 -5.50 16.68
C GLY A 174 15.27 -7.00 16.95
N LEU A 175 14.14 -7.71 17.04
CA LEU A 175 14.17 -9.17 17.25
C LEU A 175 14.22 -9.93 15.92
N GLY A 176 15.28 -10.74 15.75
CA GLY A 176 15.45 -11.66 14.62
C GLY A 176 14.23 -12.58 14.45
N TYR A 177 14.05 -13.14 13.25
CA TYR A 177 12.86 -13.93 12.88
C TYR A 177 12.47 -14.99 13.91
N ASP A 178 13.45 -15.58 14.59
CA ASP A 178 13.30 -16.67 15.56
C ASP A 178 12.94 -16.22 16.99
N VAL A 179 12.97 -14.91 17.27
CA VAL A 179 12.73 -14.31 18.61
C VAL A 179 11.49 -13.42 18.64
N ARG A 180 10.77 -13.30 17.51
CA ARG A 180 9.64 -12.37 17.39
C ARG A 180 8.45 -12.83 18.23
N LYS A 181 7.90 -11.90 19.04
CA LYS A 181 6.49 -11.99 19.42
C LYS A 181 5.67 -12.00 18.13
N GLY A 182 4.60 -12.79 18.08
CA GLY A 182 3.76 -12.89 16.88
C GLY A 182 3.37 -11.51 16.35
N SER A 183 3.45 -11.32 15.03
CA SER A 183 3.00 -10.08 14.37
C SER A 183 1.59 -9.74 14.84
N LYS A 184 1.35 -8.46 15.15
CA LYS A 184 0.02 -7.97 15.49
C LYS A 184 -0.52 -7.17 14.34
N ALA A 185 -1.66 -7.60 13.80
CA ALA A 185 -2.42 -6.81 12.85
C ALA A 185 -3.17 -5.68 13.53
N TYR A 186 -3.32 -4.59 12.80
CA TYR A 186 -3.99 -3.39 13.20
C TYR A 186 -4.93 -2.89 12.12
N PHE A 187 -5.98 -2.26 12.58
CA PHE A 187 -6.93 -1.48 11.80
C PHE A 187 -7.02 -0.10 12.45
N ARG A 188 -6.94 0.96 11.65
CA ARG A 188 -7.07 2.34 12.15
C ARG A 188 -7.75 3.25 11.13
N TRP A 189 -8.33 4.33 11.63
CA TRP A 189 -8.95 5.36 10.83
C TRP A 189 -8.15 6.65 10.89
N SER A 190 -8.21 7.41 9.81
CA SER A 190 -7.92 8.83 9.76
C SER A 190 -9.18 9.56 9.35
N HIS A 191 -9.44 10.72 9.95
CA HIS A 191 -10.59 11.57 9.62
C HIS A 191 -10.16 12.92 8.99
N ASP A 192 -8.89 13.05 8.60
CA ASP A 192 -8.32 14.27 8.01
C ASP A 192 -7.49 13.99 6.76
N GLY A 193 -7.83 12.89 6.07
CA GLY A 193 -7.16 12.46 4.84
C GLY A 193 -5.76 11.90 5.06
N GLY A 194 -5.50 11.26 6.20
CA GLY A 194 -4.27 10.51 6.49
C GLY A 194 -3.19 11.30 7.23
N ARG A 195 -3.52 12.46 7.83
CA ARG A 195 -2.55 13.28 8.58
C ARG A 195 -2.48 12.87 10.05
N THR A 196 -3.63 12.58 10.65
CA THR A 196 -3.74 12.03 12.00
C THR A 196 -4.56 10.74 11.97
N TRP A 197 -4.38 9.92 13.00
CA TRP A 197 -4.96 8.59 13.08
C TRP A 197 -5.61 8.38 14.45
N THR A 198 -6.70 7.64 14.48
CA THR A 198 -7.32 7.14 15.71
C THR A 198 -6.44 6.07 16.35
N ASP A 199 -6.73 5.74 17.61
CA ASP A 199 -6.19 4.54 18.24
C ASP A 199 -6.52 3.30 17.39
N GLU A 200 -5.52 2.42 17.24
CA GLU A 200 -5.66 1.23 16.44
C GLU A 200 -6.41 0.10 17.18
N VAL A 201 -7.13 -0.71 16.41
CA VAL A 201 -7.81 -1.91 16.88
C VAL A 201 -7.09 -3.14 16.34
N SER A 202 -6.96 -4.17 17.18
CA SER A 202 -6.49 -5.50 16.77
C SER A 202 -7.62 -6.52 16.97
N PRO A 203 -8.44 -6.80 15.93
CA PRO A 203 -9.57 -7.71 16.03
C PRO A 203 -9.15 -9.11 16.49
N ARG A 204 -9.82 -9.65 17.51
CA ARG A 204 -9.48 -10.97 18.08
C ARG A 204 -9.58 -12.11 17.07
N ASN A 205 -10.53 -12.02 16.14
CA ASN A 205 -10.74 -13.00 15.08
C ASN A 205 -9.66 -12.96 13.98
N TRP A 206 -8.74 -11.99 13.99
CA TRP A 206 -7.58 -11.97 13.11
C TRP A 206 -6.39 -12.74 13.67
N ILE A 207 -6.49 -13.21 14.91
CA ILE A 207 -5.42 -13.92 15.62
C ILE A 207 -5.81 -15.39 15.74
N TRP A 208 -4.93 -16.29 15.33
CA TRP A 208 -5.12 -17.73 15.46
C TRP A 208 -3.84 -18.43 15.95
N LYS A 209 -3.99 -19.67 16.40
CA LYS A 209 -2.85 -20.54 16.69
C LYS A 209 -2.62 -21.50 15.54
N ASP A 210 -1.37 -21.65 15.15
CA ASP A 210 -0.95 -22.59 14.11
C ASP A 210 0.19 -23.45 14.62
N SER A 211 0.20 -24.73 14.24
CA SER A 211 1.14 -25.72 14.76
C SER A 211 1.84 -26.46 13.62
N ALA A 212 3.17 -26.48 13.64
CA ALA A 212 4.01 -27.19 12.67
C ALA A 212 5.31 -27.64 13.34
N SER A 213 5.81 -28.82 12.98
CA SER A 213 7.07 -29.38 13.51
C SER A 213 7.16 -29.38 15.04
N GLY A 214 6.05 -29.68 15.73
CA GLY A 214 5.99 -29.76 17.20
C GLY A 214 6.01 -28.41 17.94
N LYS A 215 5.91 -27.28 17.22
CA LYS A 215 5.83 -25.94 17.79
C LYS A 215 4.49 -25.29 17.44
N THR A 216 3.98 -24.46 18.35
CA THR A 216 2.75 -23.67 18.15
C THR A 216 3.08 -22.19 18.19
N TRP A 217 2.59 -21.44 17.21
CA TRP A 217 2.77 -20.00 17.10
C TRP A 217 1.42 -19.27 17.14
N SER A 218 1.43 -18.07 17.72
CA SER A 218 0.36 -17.11 17.50
C SER A 218 0.59 -16.43 16.15
N ARG A 219 -0.38 -16.54 15.26
CA ARG A 219 -0.39 -15.92 13.93
C ARG A 219 -1.41 -14.78 13.90
N SER A 220 -1.22 -13.89 12.94
CA SER A 220 -2.12 -12.78 12.63
C SER A 220 -2.03 -12.48 11.13
N ILE A 221 -2.98 -11.72 10.61
CA ILE A 221 -2.85 -11.13 9.27
C ILE A 221 -1.70 -10.10 9.24
N SER A 222 -1.22 -9.74 8.05
CA SER A 222 -0.15 -8.75 7.86
C SER A 222 -0.67 -7.45 7.24
N GLU A 223 -0.99 -7.51 5.95
CA GLU A 223 -1.28 -6.38 5.07
C GLU A 223 -2.55 -6.71 4.28
N GLY A 224 -3.17 -5.70 3.67
CA GLY A 224 -4.38 -5.96 2.90
C GLY A 224 -5.06 -4.72 2.36
N SER A 225 -6.05 -4.97 1.52
CA SER A 225 -6.93 -3.95 0.97
C SER A 225 -8.27 -3.94 1.69
N LEU A 226 -8.83 -2.76 1.89
CA LEU A 226 -10.16 -2.57 2.45
C LEU A 226 -11.12 -2.07 1.36
N VAL A 227 -12.34 -2.61 1.37
CA VAL A 227 -13.43 -2.15 0.52
C VAL A 227 -14.71 -2.17 1.34
N ARG A 228 -15.63 -1.22 1.07
CA ARG A 228 -16.96 -1.30 1.64
C ARG A 228 -17.85 -2.18 0.77
N ALA A 229 -18.41 -3.22 1.38
CA ALA A 229 -19.40 -4.07 0.74
C ALA A 229 -20.71 -3.29 0.51
N LYS A 230 -21.51 -3.73 -0.47
CA LYS A 230 -22.78 -3.06 -0.82
C LYS A 230 -23.78 -2.96 0.36
N ASN A 231 -23.71 -3.91 1.29
CA ASN A 231 -24.53 -3.92 2.52
C ASN A 231 -23.95 -3.01 3.64
N GLY A 232 -22.91 -2.24 3.33
CA GLY A 232 -22.26 -1.32 4.27
C GLY A 232 -21.18 -1.95 5.15
N TRP A 233 -20.95 -3.27 5.06
CA TRP A 233 -19.92 -3.93 5.87
C TRP A 233 -18.50 -3.59 5.41
N LEU A 234 -17.58 -3.61 6.38
CA LEU A 234 -16.14 -3.57 6.21
C LEU A 234 -15.54 -4.91 6.60
#